data_AF-A0A0M8SU20-F1
#
_entry.id   AF-A0A0M8SU20-F1
#
_cell.length_a   1.000
_cell.length_b   1.000
_cell.length_c   1.000
_cell.angle_alpha   90.00
_cell.angle_beta   90.00
_cell.angle_gamma   90.00
#
_symmetry.space_group_name_H-M   'P 1'
#
loop_
_entity.id
_entity.type
_entity.pdbx_description
1 polymer ?
#
loop_
_entity_poly.entity_id
_entity_poly.type
_entity_poly.pdbx_seq_one_letter_code
_entity_poly.pdbx_strand_id
1 'polypeptide(L)'
;MNEQRLTAPDLVEELRSSLDTNTGWIPALSGVEGLSGLPEGVGLTEVAEALRDFAAADIPASVARQLEPAAEAAASALAGDDSSTYGHLGTAYAYVLQARRAASEIAP
;
A
#
# COMPACT_ATOMS: atom_id res chain seq x y z
N MET A 1 15.83 18.60 -9.76
CA MET A 1 15.65 17.96 -8.44
C MET A 1 16.22 16.56 -8.57
N ASN A 2 17.19 16.17 -7.74
CA ASN A 2 17.62 14.77 -7.69
C ASN A 2 16.48 13.98 -7.04
N GLU A 3 15.60 13.40 -7.84
CA GLU A 3 14.67 12.38 -7.39
C GLU A 3 15.52 11.16 -7.03
N GLN A 4 15.90 11.04 -5.76
CA GLN A 4 16.56 9.84 -5.27
C GLN A 4 15.65 8.66 -5.61
N ARG A 5 16.16 7.74 -6.42
CA ARG A 5 15.45 6.49 -6.69
C ARG A 5 15.36 5.75 -5.37
N LEU A 6 14.15 5.52 -4.90
CA LEU A 6 13.89 4.69 -3.73
C LEU A 6 14.49 3.31 -3.96
N THR A 7 15.10 2.76 -2.92
CA THR A 7 15.59 1.38 -2.90
C THR A 7 14.43 0.42 -2.58
N ALA A 8 14.65 -0.89 -2.74
CA ALA A 8 13.66 -1.89 -2.35
C ALA A 8 13.19 -1.75 -0.88
N PRO A 9 14.08 -1.62 0.14
CA PRO A 9 13.63 -1.41 1.51
C PRO A 9 12.88 -0.09 1.70
N ASP A 10 13.27 0.99 1.01
CA ASP A 10 12.52 2.25 1.09
C ASP A 10 11.08 2.09 0.55
N LEU A 11 10.91 1.34 -0.55
CA LEU A 11 9.58 1.05 -1.11
C LEU A 11 8.71 0.26 -0.13
N VAL A 12 9.29 -0.75 0.55
CA VAL A 12 8.56 -1.49 1.58
C VAL A 12 8.16 -0.56 2.73
N GLU A 13 9.05 0.34 3.13
CA GLU A 13 8.77 1.27 4.21
C GLU A 13 7.67 2.29 3.87
N GLU A 14 7.65 2.81 2.65
CA GLU A 14 6.57 3.68 2.17
C GLU A 14 5.21 2.95 2.12
N LEU A 15 5.20 1.69 1.71
CA LEU A 15 4.01 0.84 1.73
C LEU A 15 3.51 0.61 3.15
N ARG A 16 4.40 0.31 4.10
CA ARG A 16 4.07 0.16 5.53
C ARG A 16 3.53 1.45 6.12
N SER A 17 4.21 2.57 5.89
CA SER A 17 3.83 3.89 6.39
C SER A 17 2.42 4.28 5.93
N SER A 18 2.04 3.92 4.69
CA SER A 18 0.67 4.12 4.20
C SER A 18 -0.40 3.35 4.97
N LEU A 19 -0.01 2.22 5.58
CA LEU A 19 -0.85 1.31 6.35
C LEU A 19 -0.69 1.45 7.85
N ASP A 20 0.20 2.32 8.35
CA ASP A 20 0.50 2.43 9.77
C ASP A 20 -0.77 2.70 10.60
N THR A 21 -0.90 2.02 11.75
CA THR A 21 -2.08 2.14 12.62
C THR A 21 -2.35 3.55 13.11
N ASN A 22 -1.31 4.36 13.32
CA ASN A 22 -1.42 5.66 13.98
C ASN A 22 -1.40 6.82 12.99
N THR A 23 -0.69 6.65 11.87
CA THR A 23 -0.34 7.72 10.93
C THR A 23 -0.69 7.37 9.48
N GLY A 24 -1.06 6.12 9.22
CA GLY A 24 -1.39 5.63 7.89
C GLY A 24 -2.67 6.26 7.35
N TRP A 25 -2.61 6.67 6.09
CA TRP A 25 -3.76 7.28 5.43
C TRP A 25 -4.79 6.25 4.97
N ILE A 26 -4.39 4.99 4.71
CA ILE A 26 -5.32 3.93 4.29
C ILE A 26 -6.26 3.55 5.44
N PRO A 27 -5.78 3.24 6.66
CA PRO A 27 -6.66 2.95 7.80
C PRO A 27 -7.56 4.14 8.17
N ALA A 28 -7.07 5.38 7.99
CA ALA A 28 -7.86 6.57 8.25
C ALA A 28 -9.09 6.72 7.31
N LEU A 29 -9.07 6.07 6.14
CA LEU A 29 -10.18 6.09 5.18
C LEU A 29 -11.23 5.02 5.46
N SER A 30 -10.87 3.92 6.12
CA SER A 30 -11.77 2.77 6.20
C SER A 30 -12.95 3.01 7.12
N GLY A 31 -12.84 3.84 8.17
CA GLY A 31 -13.95 4.13 9.10
C GLY A 31 -14.58 2.89 9.78
N VAL A 32 -14.14 1.68 9.43
CA VAL A 32 -14.71 0.39 9.80
C VAL A 32 -14.03 -0.06 11.09
N GLU A 33 -14.84 -0.27 12.14
CA GLU A 33 -14.42 -1.02 13.32
C GLU A 33 -14.00 -2.45 12.89
N GLY A 34 -12.69 -2.73 12.93
CA GLY A 34 -12.16 -4.08 12.72
C GLY A 34 -10.91 -4.16 11.84
N LEU A 35 -10.72 -3.22 10.92
CA LEU A 35 -9.48 -3.10 10.16
C LEU A 35 -8.60 -2.02 10.79
N SER A 36 -7.73 -2.44 11.70
CA SER A 36 -6.64 -1.61 12.19
C SER A 36 -5.51 -1.58 11.17
N GLY A 37 -4.78 -0.46 11.13
CA GLY A 37 -3.52 -0.44 10.39
C GLY A 37 -2.51 -1.47 10.91
N LEU A 38 -1.33 -1.44 10.33
CA LEU A 38 -0.23 -2.31 10.69
C LEU A 38 0.65 -1.64 11.76
N PRO A 39 1.17 -2.40 12.74
CA PRO A 39 2.21 -1.89 13.63
C PRO A 39 3.53 -1.70 12.88
N GLU A 40 4.44 -0.92 13.46
CA GLU A 40 5.78 -0.69 12.91
C GLU A 40 6.56 -2.01 12.78
N GLY A 41 7.35 -2.14 11.70
CA GLY A 41 8.29 -3.25 11.52
C GLY A 41 7.70 -4.57 10.97
N VAL A 42 6.42 -4.61 10.60
CA VAL A 42 5.79 -5.80 9.97
C VAL A 42 6.43 -6.17 8.64
N GLY A 43 6.34 -7.43 8.21
CA GLY A 43 6.88 -7.88 6.93
C GLY A 43 6.08 -7.40 5.71
N LEU A 44 6.63 -7.67 4.52
CA LEU A 44 5.95 -7.41 3.25
C LEU A 44 4.73 -8.33 3.04
N THR A 45 4.71 -9.50 3.70
CA THR A 45 3.56 -10.40 3.73
C THR A 45 2.34 -9.73 4.35
N GLU A 46 2.50 -9.16 5.55
CA GLU A 46 1.45 -8.46 6.27
C GLU A 46 0.99 -7.20 5.52
N VAL A 47 1.92 -6.51 4.85
CA VAL A 47 1.60 -5.37 3.97
C VAL A 47 0.69 -5.81 2.80
N ALA A 48 1.03 -6.90 2.11
CA ALA A 48 0.24 -7.39 0.98
C ALA A 48 -1.15 -7.84 1.41
N GLU A 49 -1.26 -8.53 2.55
CA GLU A 49 -2.53 -8.95 3.13
C GLU A 49 -3.40 -7.75 3.53
N ALA A 50 -2.83 -6.77 4.26
CA ALA A 50 -3.57 -5.59 4.66
C ALA A 50 -4.07 -4.76 3.46
N LEU A 51 -3.26 -4.60 2.40
CA LEU A 51 -3.71 -3.92 1.18
C LEU A 51 -4.93 -4.61 0.56
N ARG A 52 -4.94 -5.95 0.55
CA ARG A 52 -6.07 -6.74 0.05
C ARG A 52 -7.30 -6.57 0.95
N ASP A 53 -7.12 -6.61 2.26
CA ASP A 53 -8.21 -6.45 3.22
C ASP A 53 -8.84 -5.06 3.11
N PHE A 54 -8.02 -4.00 2.99
CA PHE A 54 -8.52 -2.64 2.76
C PHE A 54 -9.17 -2.48 1.39
N ALA A 55 -8.68 -3.16 0.34
CA ALA A 55 -9.34 -3.16 -0.97
C ALA A 55 -10.76 -3.77 -0.91
N ALA A 56 -11.00 -4.72 0.00
CA ALA A 56 -12.30 -5.34 0.22
C ALA A 56 -13.17 -4.61 1.27
N ALA A 57 -12.64 -3.58 1.93
CA ALA A 57 -13.33 -2.81 2.96
C ALA A 57 -14.32 -1.79 2.37
N ASP A 58 -15.12 -1.17 3.25
CA ASP A 58 -16.02 -0.08 2.88
C ASP A 58 -15.26 1.26 2.72
N ILE A 59 -14.32 1.29 1.77
CA ILE A 59 -13.59 2.49 1.35
C ILE A 59 -14.11 2.98 0.00
N PRO A 60 -13.80 4.23 -0.42
CA PRO A 60 -14.21 4.71 -1.73
C PRO A 60 -13.74 3.78 -2.86
N ALA A 61 -14.66 3.41 -3.76
CA ALA A 61 -14.41 2.42 -4.82
C ALA A 61 -13.22 2.76 -5.74
N SER A 62 -12.93 4.05 -5.95
CA SER A 62 -11.77 4.49 -6.72
C SER A 62 -10.44 4.18 -6.04
N VAL A 63 -10.41 4.16 -4.70
CA VAL A 63 -9.26 3.78 -3.87
C VAL A 63 -9.13 2.26 -3.87
N ALA A 64 -10.23 1.53 -3.59
CA ALA A 64 -10.25 0.08 -3.59
C ALA A 64 -9.70 -0.53 -4.90
N ARG A 65 -10.12 0.02 -6.04
CA ARG A 65 -9.67 -0.41 -7.38
C ARG A 65 -8.16 -0.28 -7.60
N GLN A 66 -7.48 0.58 -6.84
CA GLN A 66 -6.02 0.72 -6.89
C GLN A 66 -5.32 -0.12 -5.81
N LEU A 67 -5.96 -0.36 -4.66
CA LEU A 67 -5.36 -1.18 -3.60
C LEU A 67 -5.29 -2.66 -3.96
N GLU A 68 -6.25 -3.19 -4.73
CA GLU A 68 -6.23 -4.57 -5.21
C GLU A 68 -4.96 -4.89 -6.04
N PRO A 69 -4.63 -4.16 -7.13
CA PRO A 69 -3.40 -4.41 -7.87
C PRO A 69 -2.14 -4.05 -7.08
N ALA A 70 -2.22 -3.15 -6.09
CA ALA A 70 -1.12 -2.91 -5.16
C ALA A 70 -0.81 -4.16 -4.32
N ALA A 71 -1.84 -4.82 -3.79
CA ALA A 71 -1.73 -6.05 -3.02
C ALA A 71 -1.15 -7.20 -3.86
N GLU A 72 -1.62 -7.36 -5.10
CA GLU A 72 -1.11 -8.37 -6.03
C GLU A 72 0.38 -8.16 -6.36
N ALA A 73 0.78 -6.91 -6.60
CA ALA A 73 2.17 -6.57 -6.86
C ALA A 73 3.05 -6.80 -5.63
N ALA A 74 2.60 -6.41 -4.43
CA ALA A 74 3.32 -6.68 -3.18
C ALA A 74 3.47 -8.18 -2.91
N ALA A 75 2.42 -8.97 -3.17
CA ALA A 75 2.49 -10.42 -3.06
C ALA A 75 3.45 -11.05 -4.09
N SER A 76 3.47 -10.51 -5.32
CA SER A 76 4.41 -10.96 -6.36
C SER A 76 5.87 -10.68 -5.99
N ALA A 77 6.14 -9.59 -5.27
CA ALA A 77 7.48 -9.28 -4.75
C ALA A 77 7.97 -10.29 -3.70
N LEU A 78 7.08 -11.02 -3.01
CA LEU A 78 7.45 -12.09 -2.08
C LEU A 78 7.87 -13.38 -2.80
N ALA A 79 7.34 -13.61 -4.00
CA ALA A 79 7.58 -14.81 -4.80
C ALA A 79 8.69 -14.62 -5.85
N GLY A 80 9.08 -13.37 -6.12
CA GLY A 80 10.10 -13.01 -7.09
C GLY A 80 11.52 -13.36 -6.65
N ASP A 81 12.42 -13.46 -7.62
CA ASP A 81 13.85 -13.37 -7.37
C ASP A 81 14.28 -11.92 -7.11
N ASP A 82 15.48 -11.70 -6.56
CA ASP A 82 15.98 -10.36 -6.21
C ASP A 82 15.88 -9.33 -7.35
N SER A 83 15.91 -9.79 -8.61
CA SER A 83 15.85 -8.92 -9.80
C SER A 83 14.44 -8.41 -10.11
N SER A 84 13.41 -9.22 -9.85
CA SER A 84 11.99 -8.91 -10.09
C SER A 84 11.33 -8.25 -8.88
N THR A 85 11.82 -8.51 -7.66
CA THR A 85 11.32 -7.92 -6.41
C THR A 85 11.24 -6.41 -6.45
N TYR A 86 12.30 -5.72 -6.92
CA TYR A 86 12.28 -4.26 -7.01
C TYR A 86 11.19 -3.73 -7.95
N GLY A 87 10.99 -4.39 -9.10
CA GLY A 87 9.97 -4.00 -10.07
C GLY A 87 8.56 -4.14 -9.48
N HIS A 88 8.29 -5.27 -8.84
CA HIS A 88 7.01 -5.53 -8.19
C HIS A 88 6.72 -4.56 -7.03
N LEU A 89 7.72 -4.25 -6.20
CA LEU A 89 7.60 -3.22 -5.15
C LEU A 89 7.33 -1.83 -5.72
N GLY A 90 8.01 -1.46 -6.81
CA GLY A 90 7.77 -0.21 -7.51
C GLY A 90 6.34 -0.10 -8.05
N THR A 91 5.83 -1.20 -8.62
CA THR A 91 4.43 -1.28 -9.08
C THR A 91 3.44 -1.15 -7.92
N ALA A 92 3.66 -1.88 -6.81
CA ALA A 92 2.81 -1.79 -5.63
C ALA A 92 2.74 -0.34 -5.11
N TYR A 93 3.89 0.31 -4.96
CA TYR A 93 3.97 1.69 -4.50
C TYR A 93 3.30 2.68 -5.45
N ALA A 94 3.45 2.50 -6.77
CA ALA A 94 2.78 3.34 -7.75
C ALA A 94 1.25 3.28 -7.64
N TYR A 95 0.69 2.08 -7.42
CA TYR A 95 -0.75 1.92 -7.20
C TYR A 95 -1.22 2.55 -5.89
N VAL A 96 -0.45 2.44 -4.80
CA VAL A 96 -0.74 3.13 -3.52
C VAL A 96 -0.74 4.65 -3.71
N LEU A 97 0.19 5.21 -4.48
CA LEU A 97 0.18 6.65 -4.81
C LEU A 97 -1.04 7.06 -5.64
N GLN A 98 -1.48 6.22 -6.58
CA GLN A 98 -2.70 6.46 -7.36
C GLN A 98 -3.94 6.39 -6.47
N ALA A 99 -4.00 5.43 -5.54
CA ALA A 99 -5.05 5.31 -4.54
C ALA A 99 -5.14 6.57 -3.68
N ARG A 100 -3.99 7.10 -3.23
CA ARG A 100 -3.93 8.34 -2.44
C ARG A 100 -4.42 9.56 -3.21
N ARG A 101 -4.07 9.68 -4.49
CA ARG A 101 -4.58 10.76 -5.36
C ARG A 101 -6.10 10.67 -5.52
N ALA A 102 -6.62 9.46 -5.79
CA ALA A 102 -8.05 9.24 -5.88
C ALA A 102 -8.79 9.61 -4.59
N ALA A 103 -8.22 9.30 -3.42
CA ALA A 103 -8.80 9.70 -2.14
C ALA A 103 -8.84 11.23 -1.95
N SER A 104 -7.80 11.93 -2.43
CA SER A 104 -7.71 13.40 -2.35
C SER A 104 -8.68 14.11 -3.31
N GLU A 105 -9.00 13.50 -4.45
CA GLU A 105 -10.00 14.01 -5.40
C GLU A 105 -11.45 13.89 -4.90
N ILE A 106 -11.69 13.01 -3.92
CA ILE A 106 -13.01 12.81 -3.30
C ILE A 106 -13.25 13.79 -2.13
N ALA A 107 -12.18 14.30 -1.51
CA ALA A 107 -12.28 15.26 -0.42
C ALA A 107 -12.68 16.67 -0.96
N PRO A 108 -13.80 17.27 -0.49
CA PRO A 108 -14.30 18.56 -0.94
C PRO A 108 -13.44 19.76 -0.50
#